data_AF-A0A7S0GIW2-F1
#
_entry.id   AF-A0A7S0GIW2-F1
#
_cell.length_a   1.000
_cell.length_b   1.000
_cell.length_c   1.000
_cell.angle_alpha   90.00
_cell.angle_beta   90.00
_cell.angle_gamma   90.00
#
_symmetry.space_group_name_H-M   'P 1'
#
loop_
_entity.id
_entity.type
_entity.pdbx_description
1 polymer ?
#
loop_
_entity_poly.entity_id
_entity_poly.type
_entity_poly.pdbx_seq_one_letter_code
_entity_poly.pdbx_strand_id
1 'polypeptide(L)'
;FYAGVYIVERPHLIPSFSFFFVAWAMIVSLQMKRDHPSPWVQCKPFFKQVGTLLFDSHQNSNRVSTTVIKARQSWAEVKAYEECRKLRLDHDQKMKEIRQKLESEINAVGNEQVQTDTTGQQFVPLAQFLPILTWIQGLLGGYCQLFRRIKFIFIWEDSITSFWITLATLVTGGILLIIPCGIILHWTCRIAIWTFLGPWMKIVDSLLYQDSVLHSKSKDEKERRTEEAFKEIVSALQGRSKAARLVGEEVTKSKAFKTLLFGEYITNVPYLERL
;
A
#
# COMPACT_ATOMS: atom_id res chain seq x y z
N PHE A 1 -9.23 3.58 -25.75
CA PHE A 1 -10.27 4.58 -26.07
C PHE A 1 -11.61 3.90 -26.41
N TYR A 2 -11.72 3.12 -27.50
CA TYR A 2 -12.97 2.45 -27.89
C TYR A 2 -13.61 1.58 -26.80
N ALA A 3 -12.82 0.76 -26.09
CA ALA A 3 -13.33 -0.03 -24.96
C ALA A 3 -13.94 0.84 -23.86
N GLY A 4 -13.37 2.03 -23.60
CA GLY A 4 -13.88 2.97 -22.60
C GLY A 4 -15.23 3.54 -22.99
N VAL A 5 -15.41 3.94 -24.25
CA VAL A 5 -16.71 4.42 -24.76
C VAL A 5 -17.78 3.32 -24.64
N TYR A 6 -17.44 2.09 -25.04
CA TYR A 6 -18.36 0.96 -24.99
C TYR A 6 -18.75 0.58 -23.55
N ILE A 7 -17.83 0.70 -22.59
CA ILE A 7 -18.10 0.48 -21.16
C ILE A 7 -19.07 1.53 -20.60
N VAL A 8 -18.92 2.79 -21.00
CA VAL A 8 -19.82 3.89 -20.56
C VAL A 8 -21.24 3.68 -21.09
N GLU A 9 -21.39 3.25 -22.35
CA GLU A 9 -22.69 2.96 -22.93
C GLU A 9 -23.34 1.69 -22.35
N ARG A 10 -22.53 0.73 -21.90
CA ARG A 10 -22.98 -0.59 -21.41
C ARG A 10 -22.28 -0.99 -20.11
N PRO A 11 -22.69 -0.43 -18.95
CA PRO A 11 -22.01 -0.65 -17.67
C PRO A 11 -22.07 -2.11 -17.19
N HIS A 12 -23.03 -2.91 -17.67
CA HIS A 12 -23.10 -4.34 -17.36
C HIS A 12 -21.89 -5.14 -17.88
N LEU A 13 -21.10 -4.58 -18.81
CA LEU A 13 -19.87 -5.21 -19.33
C LEU A 13 -18.62 -4.92 -18.49
N ILE A 14 -18.70 -4.05 -17.47
CA ILE A 14 -17.55 -3.72 -16.62
C ILE A 14 -16.85 -4.98 -16.07
N PRO A 15 -17.56 -6.01 -15.56
CA PRO A 15 -16.92 -7.22 -15.04
C PRO A 15 -16.14 -7.99 -16.12
N SER A 16 -16.67 -8.14 -17.33
CA SER A 16 -15.94 -8.87 -18.39
C SER A 16 -14.68 -8.12 -18.80
N PHE A 17 -14.77 -6.80 -18.97
CA PHE A 17 -13.61 -5.96 -19.29
C PHE A 17 -12.56 -5.95 -18.18
N SER A 18 -12.94 -6.03 -16.90
CA SER A 18 -11.96 -6.09 -15.80
C SER A 18 -11.17 -7.41 -15.81
N PHE A 19 -11.83 -8.55 -16.07
CA PHE A 19 -11.14 -9.84 -16.23
C PHE A 19 -10.21 -9.84 -17.45
N PHE A 20 -10.65 -9.28 -18.59
CA PHE A 20 -9.77 -9.13 -19.75
C PHE A 20 -8.60 -8.19 -19.49
N PHE A 21 -8.79 -7.12 -18.72
CA PHE A 21 -7.72 -6.22 -18.34
C PHE A 21 -6.68 -6.94 -17.46
N VAL A 22 -7.11 -7.74 -16.49
CA VAL A 22 -6.20 -8.56 -15.66
C VAL A 22 -5.44 -9.57 -16.54
N ALA A 23 -6.13 -10.28 -17.43
CA ALA A 23 -5.49 -11.22 -18.36
C ALA A 23 -4.46 -10.51 -19.27
N TRP A 24 -4.82 -9.33 -19.81
CA TRP A 24 -3.92 -8.52 -20.61
C TRP A 24 -2.70 -8.04 -19.83
N ALA A 25 -2.90 -7.53 -18.61
CA ALA A 25 -1.80 -7.10 -17.74
C ALA A 25 -0.83 -8.27 -17.45
N MET A 26 -1.36 -9.47 -17.19
CA MET A 26 -0.55 -10.69 -17.03
C MET A 26 0.25 -11.02 -18.30
N ILE A 27 -0.35 -10.90 -19.49
CA ILE A 27 0.35 -11.14 -20.77
C ILE A 27 1.44 -10.09 -21.01
N VAL A 28 1.22 -8.82 -20.66
CA VAL A 28 2.24 -7.76 -20.74
C VAL A 28 3.40 -8.06 -19.80
N SER A 29 3.12 -8.45 -18.55
CA SER A 29 4.18 -8.88 -17.61
C SER A 29 5.01 -10.05 -18.14
N LEU A 30 4.36 -10.99 -18.84
CA LEU A 30 5.05 -12.10 -19.50
C LEU A 30 5.99 -11.61 -20.61
N GLN A 31 5.58 -10.61 -21.40
CA GLN A 31 6.43 -10.01 -22.43
C GLN A 31 7.65 -9.34 -21.81
N MET A 32 7.47 -8.54 -20.75
CA MET A 32 8.58 -7.90 -20.04
C MET A 32 9.59 -8.92 -19.51
N LYS A 33 9.12 -10.05 -18.99
CA LYS A 33 10.01 -11.13 -18.51
C LYS A 33 10.72 -11.86 -19.66
N ARG A 34 10.07 -11.99 -20.83
CA ARG A 34 10.66 -12.59 -22.02
C ARG A 34 11.78 -11.73 -22.62
N ASP A 35 11.68 -10.42 -22.48
CA ASP A 35 12.70 -9.48 -22.95
C ASP A 35 13.93 -9.41 -22.03
N HIS A 36 13.96 -10.20 -20.95
CA HIS A 36 15.13 -10.33 -20.08
C HIS A 36 16.28 -11.03 -20.82
N PRO A 37 17.53 -10.53 -20.76
CA PRO A 37 18.65 -11.07 -21.54
C PRO A 37 19.10 -12.47 -21.09
N SER A 38 18.86 -12.84 -19.83
CA SER A 38 19.20 -14.18 -19.32
C SER A 38 18.17 -15.22 -19.77
N PRO A 39 18.57 -16.27 -20.51
CA PRO A 39 17.66 -17.33 -20.96
C PRO A 39 17.10 -18.18 -19.82
N TRP A 40 17.72 -18.16 -18.64
CA TRP A 40 17.24 -18.85 -17.44
C TRP A 40 16.03 -18.17 -16.80
N VAL A 41 15.88 -16.87 -17.04
CA VAL A 41 14.78 -16.06 -16.50
C VAL A 41 13.63 -15.98 -17.51
N GLN A 42 13.91 -16.13 -18.80
CA GLN A 42 12.90 -16.07 -19.86
C GLN A 42 11.83 -17.15 -19.69
N CYS A 43 10.58 -16.76 -19.88
CA CYS A 43 9.44 -17.67 -19.88
C CYS A 43 9.06 -18.09 -21.31
N LYS A 44 8.47 -19.29 -21.44
CA LYS A 44 7.88 -19.74 -22.70
C LYS A 44 6.71 -18.83 -23.10
N PRO A 45 6.53 -18.52 -24.39
CA PRO A 45 5.44 -17.65 -24.83
C PRO A 45 4.07 -18.29 -24.56
N PHE A 46 3.09 -17.47 -24.19
CA PHE A 46 1.74 -17.90 -23.81
C PHE A 46 1.08 -18.80 -24.86
N PHE A 47 1.09 -18.37 -26.13
CA PHE A 47 0.49 -19.14 -27.22
C PHE A 47 1.14 -20.51 -27.46
N LYS A 48 2.44 -20.67 -27.14
CA LYS A 48 3.08 -21.98 -27.21
C LYS A 48 2.53 -22.91 -26.12
N GLN A 49 2.28 -22.38 -24.92
CA GLN A 49 1.67 -23.15 -23.83
C GLN A 49 0.21 -23.53 -24.16
N VAL A 50 -0.57 -22.60 -24.71
CA VAL A 50 -1.95 -22.88 -25.20
C VAL A 50 -1.92 -23.92 -26.32
N GLY A 51 -1.03 -23.77 -27.29
CA GLY A 51 -0.88 -24.73 -28.40
C GLY A 51 -0.49 -26.12 -27.91
N THR A 52 0.42 -26.21 -26.94
CA THR A 52 0.74 -27.49 -26.28
C THR A 52 -0.50 -28.10 -25.62
N LEU A 53 -1.34 -27.33 -24.94
CA LEU A 53 -2.56 -27.88 -24.34
C LEU A 53 -3.61 -28.33 -25.36
N LEU A 54 -3.81 -27.57 -26.43
CA LEU A 54 -4.83 -27.88 -27.44
C LEU A 54 -4.42 -29.01 -28.39
N PHE A 55 -3.15 -29.06 -28.78
CA PHE A 55 -2.67 -29.97 -29.83
C PHE A 55 -1.82 -31.14 -29.31
N ASP A 56 -1.14 -30.99 -28.16
CA ASP A 56 -0.20 -32.00 -27.65
C ASP A 56 -0.86 -33.02 -26.70
N SER A 57 -2.15 -32.82 -26.36
CA SER A 57 -2.88 -33.66 -25.40
C SER A 57 -3.01 -35.14 -25.82
N HIS A 58 -2.73 -35.49 -27.09
CA HIS A 58 -3.02 -36.85 -27.60
C HIS A 58 -1.83 -37.61 -28.18
N GLN A 59 -0.65 -37.01 -28.42
CA GLN A 59 0.38 -37.71 -29.23
C GLN A 59 1.78 -37.85 -28.64
N ASN A 60 2.23 -37.07 -27.65
CA ASN A 60 3.61 -37.20 -27.15
C ASN A 60 3.80 -36.77 -25.68
N SER A 61 3.19 -37.50 -24.75
CA SER A 61 3.43 -37.38 -23.29
C SER A 61 4.93 -37.36 -22.90
N ASN A 62 5.82 -37.93 -23.72
CA ASN A 62 7.23 -38.14 -23.37
C ASN A 62 8.23 -37.16 -24.01
N ARG A 63 7.80 -36.16 -24.80
CA ARG A 63 8.73 -35.18 -25.39
C ARG A 63 8.55 -33.80 -24.79
N VAL A 64 9.00 -33.63 -23.55
CA VAL A 64 9.26 -32.29 -23.00
C VAL A 64 10.32 -31.65 -23.90
N SER A 65 9.90 -30.70 -24.74
CA SER A 65 10.82 -29.90 -25.56
C SER A 65 11.75 -29.13 -24.62
N THR A 66 12.91 -29.71 -24.34
CA THR A 66 13.98 -29.06 -23.60
C THR A 66 14.67 -28.11 -24.57
N THR A 67 14.50 -26.81 -24.31
CA THR A 67 15.30 -25.80 -24.98
C THR A 67 16.72 -25.94 -24.46
N VAL A 68 17.61 -26.53 -25.25
CA VAL A 68 19.03 -26.65 -24.89
C VAL A 68 19.64 -25.25 -24.92
N ILE A 69 19.93 -24.70 -23.74
CA ILE A 69 20.62 -23.42 -23.58
C ILE A 69 22.09 -23.66 -23.92
N LYS A 70 22.62 -22.96 -24.94
CA LYS A 70 24.04 -23.08 -25.29
C LYS A 70 24.89 -22.40 -24.22
N ALA A 71 26.06 -22.96 -23.93
CA ALA A 71 27.02 -22.32 -23.05
C ALA A 71 27.36 -20.91 -23.57
N ARG A 72 27.31 -19.90 -22.68
CA ARG A 72 27.55 -18.48 -22.98
C ARG A 72 26.55 -17.81 -23.93
N GLN A 73 25.38 -18.40 -24.17
CA GLN A 73 24.31 -17.72 -24.89
C GLN A 73 23.90 -16.43 -24.13
N SER A 74 23.87 -15.29 -24.82
CA SER A 74 23.56 -13.97 -24.27
C SER A 74 24.46 -13.49 -23.12
N TRP A 75 25.68 -14.03 -22.96
CA TRP A 75 26.58 -13.64 -21.87
C TRP A 75 26.90 -12.14 -21.86
N ALA A 76 27.17 -11.55 -23.03
CA ALA A 76 27.48 -10.12 -23.14
C ALA A 76 26.30 -9.23 -22.72
N GLU A 77 25.08 -9.59 -23.12
CA GLU A 77 23.85 -8.88 -22.78
C GLU A 77 23.54 -8.99 -21.28
N VAL A 78 23.70 -10.18 -20.72
CA VAL A 78 23.53 -10.41 -19.27
C VAL A 78 24.54 -9.58 -18.47
N LYS A 79 25.81 -9.58 -18.89
CA LYS A 79 26.85 -8.79 -18.21
C LYS A 79 26.54 -7.29 -18.25
N ALA A 80 26.17 -6.75 -19.42
CA ALA A 80 25.79 -5.34 -19.55
C ALA A 80 24.56 -4.98 -18.69
N TYR A 81 23.57 -5.88 -18.63
CA TYR A 81 22.40 -5.72 -17.78
C TYR A 81 22.73 -5.74 -16.29
N GLU A 82 23.60 -6.65 -15.85
CA GLU A 82 24.07 -6.72 -14.45
C GLU A 82 24.85 -5.47 -14.05
N GLU A 83 25.73 -4.97 -14.92
CA GLU A 83 26.47 -3.71 -14.71
C GLU A 83 25.50 -2.52 -14.60
N CYS A 84 24.53 -2.40 -15.52
CA CYS A 84 23.51 -1.36 -15.48
C CYS A 84 22.67 -1.44 -14.19
N ARG A 85 22.28 -2.66 -13.78
CA ARG A 85 21.54 -2.89 -12.55
C ARG A 85 22.34 -2.49 -11.31
N LYS A 86 23.64 -2.82 -11.28
CA LYS A 86 24.54 -2.44 -10.20
C LYS A 86 24.64 -0.92 -10.07
N LEU A 87 24.82 -0.21 -11.18
CA LEU A 87 24.85 1.25 -11.20
C LEU A 87 23.56 1.88 -10.64
N ARG A 88 22.38 1.31 -10.94
CA ARG A 88 21.09 1.77 -10.38
C ARG A 88 21.02 1.54 -8.87
N LEU A 89 21.46 0.38 -8.38
CA LEU A 89 21.48 0.07 -6.95
C LEU A 89 22.43 1.00 -6.19
N ASP A 90 23.62 1.27 -6.74
CA ASP A 90 24.59 2.20 -6.15
C ASP A 90 24.02 3.62 -6.10
N HIS A 91 23.30 4.04 -7.14
CA HIS A 91 22.61 5.33 -7.16
C HIS A 91 21.50 5.41 -6.09
N ASP A 92 20.67 4.38 -5.98
CA ASP A 92 19.59 4.32 -4.97
C ASP A 92 20.14 4.29 -3.54
N GLN A 93 21.28 3.63 -3.30
CA GLN A 93 21.97 3.64 -2.02
C GLN A 93 22.47 5.05 -1.67
N LYS A 94 23.15 5.73 -2.61
CA LYS A 94 23.59 7.11 -2.41
C LYS A 94 22.43 8.05 -2.11
N MET A 95 21.30 7.90 -2.82
CA MET A 95 20.11 8.70 -2.56
C MET A 95 19.50 8.44 -1.18
N LYS A 96 19.56 7.19 -0.69
CA LYS A 96 19.13 6.86 0.68
C LYS A 96 20.07 7.49 1.73
N GLU A 97 21.38 7.43 1.53
CA GLU A 97 22.35 8.06 2.42
C GLU A 97 22.16 9.57 2.49
N ILE A 98 21.90 10.23 1.34
CA ILE A 98 21.60 11.67 1.29
C ILE A 98 20.32 11.98 2.08
N ARG A 99 19.26 11.17 1.91
CA ARG A 99 18.02 11.35 2.67
C ARG A 99 18.23 11.16 4.17
N GLN A 100 18.98 10.14 4.57
CA GLN A 100 19.29 9.90 5.98
C GLN A 100 20.12 11.04 6.59
N LYS A 101 21.08 11.59 5.84
CA LYS A 101 21.84 12.78 6.27
C LYS A 101 20.93 13.98 6.43
N LEU A 102 20.07 14.26 5.46
CA LEU A 102 19.11 15.36 5.53
C LEU A 102 18.13 15.19 6.71
N GLU A 103 17.61 13.98 6.94
CA GLU A 103 16.78 13.68 8.11
C GLU A 103 17.55 13.88 9.42
N SER A 104 18.83 13.48 9.48
CA SER A 104 19.66 13.70 10.66
C SER A 104 19.96 15.17 10.91
N GLU A 105 20.15 15.97 9.87
CA GLU A 105 20.33 17.43 9.96
C GLU A 105 19.05 18.13 10.41
N ILE A 106 17.89 17.75 9.86
CA ILE A 106 16.58 18.26 10.31
C ILE A 106 16.35 17.91 11.78
N ASN A 107 16.67 16.67 12.19
CA ASN A 107 16.51 16.24 13.58
C ASN A 107 17.51 16.93 14.51
N ALA A 108 18.75 17.19 14.07
CA ALA A 108 19.72 17.95 14.85
C ALA A 108 19.25 19.40 15.06
N VAL A 109 18.76 20.06 14.01
CA VAL A 109 18.20 21.41 14.09
C VAL A 109 16.89 21.45 14.91
N GLY A 110 16.09 20.38 14.87
CA GLY A 110 14.83 20.26 15.61
C GLY A 110 14.99 19.91 17.10
N ASN A 111 16.04 19.18 17.48
CA ASN A 111 16.27 18.75 18.87
C ASN A 111 17.01 19.77 19.74
N GLU A 112 17.59 20.83 19.17
CA GLU A 112 18.39 21.77 19.96
C GLU A 112 17.58 22.68 20.90
N GLN A 113 16.24 22.73 20.85
CA GLN A 113 15.49 23.60 21.76
C GLN A 113 13.98 23.32 21.97
N VAL A 114 13.55 22.06 21.90
CA VAL A 114 12.25 21.67 22.45
C VAL A 114 12.45 20.53 23.46
N GLN A 115 13.15 20.84 24.57
CA GLN A 115 12.81 20.20 25.84
C GLN A 115 11.38 20.64 26.17
N THR A 116 10.38 19.96 25.62
CA THR A 116 9.10 19.88 26.30
C THR A 116 9.40 19.13 27.59
N ASP A 117 9.46 19.84 28.70
CA ASP A 117 9.37 19.30 30.06
C ASP A 117 8.04 18.54 30.20
N THR A 118 7.96 17.35 29.62
CA THR A 118 6.93 16.34 29.89
C THR A 118 7.34 15.49 31.07
N THR A 119 7.87 16.11 32.12
CA THR A 119 8.29 15.48 33.39
C THR A 119 7.12 14.92 34.21
N GLY A 120 5.90 14.91 33.65
CA GLY A 120 4.69 14.40 34.31
C GLY A 120 3.82 13.46 33.48
N GLN A 121 4.16 13.16 32.22
CA GLN A 121 3.41 12.14 31.47
C GLN A 121 3.95 10.77 31.85
N GLN A 122 3.29 10.15 32.82
CA GLN A 122 3.41 8.72 33.11
C GLN A 122 3.34 7.98 31.77
N PHE A 123 4.47 7.40 31.34
CA PHE A 123 4.51 6.48 30.22
C PHE A 123 3.49 5.39 30.51
N VAL A 124 2.37 5.41 29.79
CA VAL A 124 1.42 4.30 29.83
C VAL A 124 2.23 3.08 29.42
N PRO A 125 2.38 2.07 30.30
CA PRO A 125 3.32 1.00 30.06
C PRO A 125 2.90 0.27 28.77
N LEU A 126 3.79 0.29 27.77
CA LEU A 126 3.60 -0.38 26.46
C LEU A 126 3.18 -1.85 26.61
N ALA A 127 3.47 -2.45 27.78
CA ALA A 127 2.99 -3.75 28.24
C ALA A 127 1.49 -3.98 28.01
N GLN A 128 0.63 -2.97 28.18
CA GLN A 128 -0.81 -3.10 28.00
C GLN A 128 -1.22 -3.18 26.52
N PHE A 129 -0.41 -2.64 25.60
CA PHE A 129 -0.70 -2.64 24.16
C PHE A 129 -0.03 -3.79 23.40
N LEU A 130 0.93 -4.48 24.01
CA LEU A 130 1.59 -5.67 23.45
C LEU A 130 0.62 -6.72 22.86
N PRO A 131 -0.48 -7.14 23.53
CA PRO A 131 -1.37 -8.15 22.96
C PRO A 131 -2.17 -7.65 21.75
N ILE A 132 -2.53 -6.37 21.71
CA ILE A 132 -3.21 -5.77 20.57
C ILE A 132 -2.23 -5.64 19.40
N LEU A 133 -0.99 -5.23 19.70
CA LEU A 133 0.06 -5.05 18.69
C LEU A 133 0.44 -6.38 18.03
N THR A 134 0.57 -7.48 18.79
CA THR A 134 0.89 -8.80 18.23
C THR A 134 -0.23 -9.31 17.32
N TRP A 135 -1.50 -9.06 17.64
CA TRP A 135 -2.62 -9.41 16.77
C TRP A 135 -2.59 -8.62 15.45
N ILE A 136 -2.37 -7.31 15.53
CA ILE A 136 -2.24 -6.45 14.33
C ILE A 136 -1.02 -6.87 13.49
N GLN A 137 0.12 -7.15 14.12
CA GLN A 137 1.32 -7.66 13.44
C GLN A 137 1.07 -9.00 12.75
N GLY A 138 0.31 -9.91 13.38
CA GLY A 138 -0.11 -11.16 12.77
C GLY A 138 -0.95 -10.94 11.51
N LEU A 139 -1.93 -10.02 11.57
CA LEU A 139 -2.72 -9.63 10.41
C LEU A 139 -1.87 -9.01 9.29
N LEU A 140 -1.00 -8.05 9.63
CA LEU A 140 -0.08 -7.42 8.68
C LEU A 140 0.86 -8.45 8.04
N GLY A 141 1.37 -9.40 8.82
CA GLY A 141 2.20 -10.51 8.35
C GLY A 141 1.45 -11.36 7.32
N GLY A 142 0.19 -11.69 7.61
CA GLY A 142 -0.68 -12.41 6.67
C GLY A 142 -0.88 -11.66 5.35
N TYR A 143 -1.22 -10.37 5.41
CA TYR A 143 -1.38 -9.54 4.21
C TYR A 143 -0.09 -9.41 3.40
N CYS A 144 1.06 -9.23 4.08
CA CYS A 144 2.36 -9.15 3.41
C CYS A 144 2.70 -10.44 2.66
N GLN A 145 2.44 -11.61 3.27
CA GLN A 145 2.60 -12.90 2.60
C GLN A 145 1.66 -13.06 1.40
N LEU A 146 0.41 -12.61 1.52
CA LEU A 146 -0.56 -12.62 0.42
C LEU A 146 -0.09 -11.74 -0.75
N PHE A 147 0.31 -10.49 -0.49
CA PHE A 147 0.86 -9.59 -1.52
C PHE A 147 2.11 -10.17 -2.18
N ARG A 148 2.97 -10.84 -1.41
CA ARG A 148 4.14 -11.52 -1.96
C ARG A 148 3.74 -12.65 -2.91
N ARG A 149 2.73 -13.46 -2.57
CA ARG A 149 2.19 -14.50 -3.47
C ARG A 149 1.57 -13.90 -4.73
N ILE A 150 0.78 -12.84 -4.59
CA ILE A 150 0.20 -12.12 -5.73
C ILE A 150 1.32 -11.62 -6.65
N LYS A 151 2.35 -10.97 -6.08
CA LYS A 151 3.52 -10.52 -6.83
C LYS A 151 4.22 -11.65 -7.57
N PHE A 152 4.41 -12.82 -6.94
CA PHE A 152 5.03 -13.97 -7.59
C PHE A 152 4.23 -14.48 -8.80
N ILE A 153 2.90 -14.49 -8.69
CA ILE A 153 2.00 -14.82 -9.80
C ILE A 153 2.09 -13.78 -10.91
N PHE A 154 2.03 -12.48 -10.58
CA PHE A 154 2.10 -11.40 -11.58
C PHE A 154 3.45 -11.31 -12.30
N ILE A 155 4.55 -11.65 -11.62
CA ILE A 155 5.91 -11.68 -12.20
C ILE A 155 6.17 -12.99 -12.96
N TRP A 156 5.21 -13.92 -13.00
CA TRP A 156 5.35 -15.22 -13.63
C TRP A 156 6.53 -16.03 -13.08
N GLU A 157 6.87 -15.90 -11.79
CA GLU A 157 7.93 -16.74 -11.18
C GLU A 157 7.56 -18.22 -11.30
N ASP A 158 6.31 -18.55 -10.97
CA ASP A 158 5.70 -19.85 -11.27
C ASP A 158 4.93 -19.78 -12.59
N SER A 159 5.56 -20.18 -13.69
CA SER A 159 4.97 -20.03 -15.03
C SER A 159 3.69 -20.85 -15.22
N ILE A 160 3.56 -22.00 -14.54
CA ILE A 160 2.41 -22.91 -14.69
C ILE A 160 1.16 -22.34 -14.01
N THR A 161 1.28 -21.90 -12.74
CA THR A 161 0.15 -21.34 -12.00
C THR A 161 -0.32 -20.02 -12.64
N SER A 162 0.63 -19.17 -13.01
CA SER A 162 0.37 -17.89 -13.68
C SER A 162 -0.33 -18.09 -15.03
N PHE A 163 0.06 -19.13 -15.77
CA PHE A 163 -0.61 -19.54 -17.01
C PHE A 163 -2.07 -19.92 -16.78
N TRP A 164 -2.35 -20.82 -15.84
CA TRP A 164 -3.72 -21.27 -15.56
C TRP A 164 -4.59 -20.13 -15.05
N ILE A 165 -4.05 -19.24 -14.22
CA ILE A 165 -4.78 -18.05 -13.75
C ILE A 165 -5.10 -17.12 -14.93
N THR A 166 -4.14 -16.87 -15.82
CA THR A 166 -4.34 -16.02 -17.01
C THR A 166 -5.35 -16.64 -17.98
N LEU A 167 -5.29 -17.96 -18.17
CA LEU A 167 -6.26 -18.69 -19.00
C LEU A 167 -7.65 -18.65 -18.38
N ALA A 168 -7.76 -18.88 -17.07
CA ALA A 168 -9.02 -18.83 -16.34
C ALA A 168 -9.63 -17.42 -16.42
N THR A 169 -8.85 -16.36 -16.20
CA THR A 169 -9.37 -14.98 -16.30
C THR A 169 -9.81 -14.63 -17.71
N LEU A 170 -9.10 -15.10 -18.74
CA LEU A 170 -9.49 -14.89 -20.14
C LEU A 170 -10.79 -15.64 -20.49
N VAL A 171 -10.91 -16.91 -20.08
CA VAL A 171 -12.12 -17.72 -20.28
C VAL A 171 -13.31 -17.14 -19.51
N THR A 172 -13.12 -16.79 -18.23
CA THR A 172 -14.15 -16.13 -17.42
C THR A 172 -14.59 -14.81 -18.03
N GLY A 173 -13.66 -13.99 -18.53
CA GLY A 173 -13.99 -12.76 -19.26
C GLY A 173 -14.84 -13.02 -20.51
N GLY A 174 -14.51 -14.07 -21.28
CA GLY A 174 -15.29 -14.49 -22.45
C GLY A 174 -16.69 -14.99 -22.10
N ILE A 175 -16.82 -15.82 -21.06
CA ILE A 175 -18.11 -16.31 -20.57
C ILE A 175 -18.98 -15.13 -20.09
N LEU A 176 -18.41 -14.19 -19.32
CA LEU A 176 -19.12 -13.01 -18.84
C LEU A 176 -19.54 -12.05 -19.96
N LEU A 177 -18.88 -12.08 -21.12
CA LEU A 177 -19.30 -11.31 -22.28
C LEU A 177 -20.57 -11.88 -22.91
N ILE A 178 -20.73 -13.21 -22.90
CA ILE A 178 -21.89 -13.92 -23.46
C ILE A 178 -23.07 -13.91 -22.48
N ILE A 179 -22.80 -14.08 -21.19
CA ILE A 179 -23.83 -14.11 -20.15
C ILE A 179 -24.35 -12.68 -19.92
N PRO A 180 -25.68 -12.45 -19.84
CA PRO A 180 -26.24 -11.15 -19.47
C PRO A 180 -25.88 -10.81 -18.01
N CYS A 181 -24.69 -10.21 -17.84
CA CYS A 181 -24.12 -9.83 -16.54
C CYS A 181 -25.04 -8.90 -15.73
N GLY A 182 -25.98 -8.21 -16.37
CA GLY A 182 -26.98 -7.39 -15.70
C GLY A 182 -27.77 -8.15 -14.64
N ILE A 183 -28.14 -9.41 -14.91
CA ILE A 183 -28.90 -10.23 -13.94
C ILE A 183 -28.01 -10.56 -12.74
N ILE A 184 -26.80 -11.08 -12.98
CA ILE A 184 -25.87 -11.46 -11.91
C ILE A 184 -25.52 -10.24 -11.07
N LEU A 185 -25.19 -9.11 -11.70
CA LEU A 185 -24.83 -7.87 -11.01
C LEU A 185 -25.99 -7.34 -10.17
N HIS A 186 -27.22 -7.39 -10.69
CA HIS A 186 -28.40 -7.03 -9.92
C HIS A 186 -28.57 -7.93 -8.68
N TRP A 187 -28.39 -9.25 -8.84
CA TRP A 187 -28.45 -10.19 -7.71
C TRP A 187 -27.31 -9.99 -6.71
N THR A 188 -26.07 -9.79 -7.15
CA THR A 188 -24.94 -9.55 -6.23
C THR A 188 -25.09 -8.22 -5.50
N CYS A 189 -25.53 -7.16 -6.16
CA CYS A 189 -25.85 -5.89 -5.50
C CYS A 189 -26.99 -6.07 -4.49
N ARG A 190 -28.04 -6.81 -4.83
CA ARG A 190 -29.15 -7.10 -3.91
C ARG A 190 -28.68 -7.88 -2.68
N ILE A 191 -27.87 -8.93 -2.89
CA ILE A 191 -27.28 -9.71 -1.80
C ILE A 191 -26.37 -8.81 -0.96
N ALA A 192 -25.50 -8.01 -1.57
CA ALA A 192 -24.60 -7.10 -0.88
C ALA A 192 -25.36 -6.06 -0.04
N ILE A 193 -26.42 -5.45 -0.57
CA ILE A 193 -27.28 -4.55 0.20
C ILE A 193 -27.93 -5.33 1.35
N TRP A 194 -28.40 -6.55 1.11
CA TRP A 194 -28.98 -7.35 2.19
C TRP A 194 -27.97 -7.73 3.28
N THR A 195 -26.71 -8.06 2.96
CA THR A 195 -25.68 -8.38 3.96
C THR A 195 -25.08 -7.15 4.63
N PHE A 196 -24.86 -6.05 3.90
CA PHE A 196 -24.20 -4.85 4.44
C PHE A 196 -25.19 -3.84 5.01
N LEU A 197 -26.39 -3.69 4.45
CA LEU A 197 -27.39 -2.77 5.00
C LEU A 197 -28.34 -3.49 5.96
N GLY A 198 -28.73 -4.74 5.70
CA GLY A 198 -29.75 -5.42 6.50
C GLY A 198 -29.37 -5.60 7.98
N PRO A 199 -28.34 -6.40 8.31
CA PRO A 199 -27.89 -6.60 9.68
C PRO A 199 -27.42 -5.30 10.35
N TRP A 200 -26.73 -4.44 9.61
CA TRP A 200 -26.17 -3.22 10.17
C TRP A 200 -27.22 -2.16 10.47
N MET A 201 -28.26 -2.01 9.63
CA MET A 201 -29.41 -1.16 9.99
C MET A 201 -30.08 -1.67 11.25
N LYS A 202 -30.19 -2.99 11.45
CA LYS A 202 -30.78 -3.54 12.67
C LYS A 202 -29.89 -3.28 13.90
N ILE A 203 -28.57 -3.38 13.76
CA ILE A 203 -27.62 -3.04 14.83
C ILE A 203 -27.71 -1.54 15.16
N VAL A 204 -27.68 -0.69 14.14
CA VAL A 204 -27.79 0.76 14.26
C VAL A 204 -29.13 1.16 14.87
N ASP A 205 -30.24 0.59 14.42
CA ASP A 205 -31.56 0.80 15.06
C ASP A 205 -31.55 0.29 16.49
N SER A 206 -31.00 -0.89 16.79
CA SER A 206 -30.97 -1.37 18.18
C SER A 206 -30.17 -0.45 19.11
N LEU A 207 -29.04 0.10 18.63
CA LEU A 207 -28.21 1.04 19.37
C LEU A 207 -28.91 2.41 19.50
N LEU A 208 -29.45 2.95 18.41
CA LEU A 208 -30.10 4.26 18.39
C LEU A 208 -31.48 4.26 19.08
N TYR A 209 -32.26 3.19 18.98
CA TYR A 209 -33.59 3.08 19.58
C TYR A 209 -33.50 2.85 21.09
N GLN A 210 -32.52 2.05 21.54
CA GLN A 210 -32.24 1.88 22.97
C GLN A 210 -31.70 3.17 23.61
N ASP A 211 -30.90 3.95 22.89
CA ASP A 211 -30.46 5.28 23.36
C ASP A 211 -31.60 6.32 23.31
N SER A 212 -32.40 6.38 22.25
CA SER A 212 -33.41 7.44 22.07
C SER A 212 -34.58 7.39 23.06
N VAL A 213 -35.00 6.20 23.52
CA VAL A 213 -36.05 6.06 24.56
C VAL A 213 -35.51 6.46 25.94
N LEU A 214 -34.22 6.27 26.22
CA LEU A 214 -33.59 6.77 27.45
C LEU A 214 -33.20 8.25 27.36
N HIS A 215 -32.93 8.77 26.16
CA HIS A 215 -32.38 10.12 25.95
C HIS A 215 -33.37 11.22 25.56
N SER A 216 -34.66 10.96 25.26
CA SER A 216 -35.56 12.07 24.89
C SER A 216 -35.78 13.12 25.99
N LYS A 217 -35.45 12.83 27.25
CA LYS A 217 -35.37 13.82 28.36
C LYS A 217 -33.96 14.35 28.65
N SER A 218 -32.91 13.83 27.99
CA SER A 218 -31.49 14.12 28.29
C SER A 218 -30.66 14.55 27.07
N LYS A 219 -31.21 14.52 25.86
CA LYS A 219 -30.48 14.80 24.59
C LYS A 219 -30.02 16.26 24.49
N ASP A 220 -30.89 17.22 24.82
CA ASP A 220 -30.53 18.65 24.85
C ASP A 220 -29.44 18.95 25.91
N GLU A 221 -29.42 18.20 27.01
CA GLU A 221 -28.41 18.37 28.05
C GLU A 221 -27.07 17.70 27.67
N LYS A 222 -27.10 16.54 27.02
CA LYS A 222 -25.89 15.88 26.52
C LYS A 222 -25.26 16.64 25.36
N GLU A 223 -26.06 17.19 24.43
CA GLU A 223 -25.54 17.95 23.29
C GLU A 223 -24.83 19.24 23.76
N ARG A 224 -25.44 19.95 24.73
CA ARG A 224 -24.79 21.08 25.42
C ARG A 224 -23.48 20.67 26.10
N ARG A 225 -23.46 19.56 26.85
CA ARG A 225 -22.22 19.06 27.49
C ARG A 225 -21.15 18.63 26.49
N THR A 226 -21.52 18.03 25.36
CA THR A 226 -20.54 17.66 24.32
C THR A 226 -20.00 18.88 23.58
N GLU A 227 -20.84 19.89 23.34
CA GLU A 227 -20.41 21.12 22.70
C GLU A 227 -19.51 21.95 23.64
N GLU A 228 -19.82 21.97 24.94
CA GLU A 228 -18.97 22.55 25.99
C GLU A 228 -17.63 21.82 26.09
N ALA A 229 -17.63 20.48 26.17
CA ALA A 229 -16.39 19.70 26.21
C ALA A 229 -15.55 19.87 24.94
N PHE A 230 -16.18 19.95 23.76
CA PHE A 230 -15.47 20.20 22.51
C PHE A 230 -14.88 21.61 22.46
N LYS A 231 -15.64 22.63 22.88
CA LYS A 231 -15.14 24.00 23.02
C LYS A 231 -13.99 24.07 24.01
N GLU A 232 -14.04 23.35 25.12
CA GLU A 232 -12.97 23.27 26.09
C GLU A 232 -11.70 22.67 25.47
N ILE A 233 -11.82 21.52 24.78
CA ILE A 233 -10.70 20.87 24.10
C ILE A 233 -10.10 21.77 23.02
N VAL A 234 -10.93 22.41 22.20
CA VAL A 234 -10.47 23.33 21.15
C VAL A 234 -9.76 24.54 21.75
N SER A 235 -10.30 25.11 22.84
CA SER A 235 -9.68 26.25 23.53
C SER A 235 -8.35 25.86 24.19
N ALA A 236 -8.26 24.66 24.77
CA ALA A 236 -7.02 24.12 25.32
C ALA A 236 -5.96 23.86 24.23
N LEU A 237 -6.38 23.34 23.07
CA LEU A 237 -5.50 23.13 21.92
C LEU A 237 -5.03 24.45 21.31
N GLN A 238 -5.91 25.45 21.20
CA GLN A 238 -5.53 26.79 20.77
C GLN A 238 -4.56 27.45 21.75
N GLY A 239 -4.77 27.27 23.07
CA GLY A 239 -3.84 27.73 24.10
C GLY A 239 -2.47 27.08 23.95
N ARG A 240 -2.42 25.75 23.80
CA ARG A 240 -1.17 25.01 23.56
C ARG A 240 -0.48 25.40 22.26
N SER A 241 -1.24 25.61 21.18
CA SER A 241 -0.71 26.04 19.88
C SER A 241 -0.09 27.44 19.96
N LYS A 242 -0.77 28.38 20.63
CA LYS A 242 -0.23 29.73 20.86
C LYS A 242 1.02 29.70 21.74
N ALA A 243 1.02 28.92 22.82
CA ALA A 243 2.18 28.75 23.69
C ALA A 243 3.37 28.15 22.91
N ALA A 244 3.15 27.11 22.11
CA ALA A 244 4.18 26.51 21.28
C ALA A 244 4.75 27.50 20.24
N ARG A 245 3.90 28.36 19.64
CA ARG A 245 4.35 29.42 18.74
C ARG A 245 5.22 30.47 19.45
N LEU A 246 4.81 30.93 20.63
CA LEU A 246 5.57 31.91 21.41
C LEU A 246 6.95 31.36 21.79
N VAL A 247 7.01 30.11 22.27
CA VAL A 247 8.27 29.44 22.58
C VAL A 247 9.14 29.33 21.32
N GLY A 248 8.57 28.96 20.17
CA GLY A 248 9.29 28.91 18.90
C GLY A 248 9.84 30.27 18.46
N GLU A 249 9.08 31.34 18.64
CA GLU A 249 9.53 32.71 18.36
C GLU A 249 10.66 33.15 19.29
N GLU A 250 10.56 32.87 20.60
CA GLU A 250 11.60 33.22 21.58
C GLU A 250 12.90 32.46 21.33
N VAL A 251 12.81 31.17 21.01
CA VAL A 251 13.94 30.34 20.58
C VAL A 251 14.61 30.94 19.33
N THR A 252 13.81 31.29 18.32
CA THR A 252 14.33 31.89 17.08
C THR A 252 14.99 33.24 17.34
N LYS A 253 14.38 34.10 18.17
CA LYS A 253 14.93 35.41 18.56
C LYS A 253 16.21 35.27 19.37
N SER A 254 16.24 34.36 20.34
CA SER A 254 17.43 34.07 21.15
C SER A 254 18.59 33.55 20.30
N LYS A 255 18.29 32.67 19.33
CA LYS A 255 19.28 32.18 18.36
C LYS A 255 19.83 33.33 17.51
N ALA A 256 18.96 34.15 16.92
CA ALA A 256 19.37 35.30 16.12
C ALA A 256 20.21 36.30 16.93
N PHE A 257 19.85 36.54 18.19
CA PHE A 257 20.59 37.43 19.08
C PHE A 257 21.99 36.90 19.42
N LYS A 258 22.10 35.59 19.71
CA LYS A 258 23.39 34.93 19.93
C LYS A 258 24.26 34.96 18.67
N THR A 259 23.70 34.70 17.49
CA THR A 259 24.43 34.78 16.22
C THR A 259 24.93 36.20 15.95
N LEU A 260 24.13 37.23 16.29
CA LEU A 260 24.53 38.64 16.13
C LEU A 260 25.67 39.04 17.07
N LEU A 261 25.65 38.58 18.33
CA LEU A 261 26.68 38.93 19.32
C LEU A 261 27.98 38.14 19.16
N PHE A 262 27.89 36.86 18.83
CA PHE A 262 29.02 35.93 18.90
C PHE A 262 29.46 35.39 17.52
N GLY A 263 28.77 35.77 16.46
CA GLY A 263 28.95 35.21 15.13
C GLY A 263 28.38 33.79 15.00
N GLU A 264 28.27 33.32 13.76
CA GLU A 264 27.61 32.06 13.40
C GLU A 264 28.35 30.82 13.94
N TYR A 265 29.67 30.93 14.15
CA TYR A 265 30.52 29.81 14.57
C TYR A 265 30.31 29.38 16.03
N ILE A 266 29.94 30.30 16.92
CA ILE A 266 29.74 29.99 18.36
C ILE A 266 28.37 29.36 18.61
N THR A 267 27.36 29.62 17.76
CA THR A 267 26.03 29.04 17.92
C THR A 267 25.93 27.56 17.56
N ASN A 268 26.95 26.99 16.91
CA ASN A 268 26.98 25.58 16.47
C ASN A 268 27.81 24.68 17.39
N VAL A 269 28.12 25.10 18.63
CA VAL A 269 28.90 24.27 19.55
C VAL A 269 27.95 23.27 20.24
N PRO A 270 28.05 21.95 19.98
CA PRO A 270 27.23 20.97 20.66
C PRO A 270 27.53 21.00 22.16
N TYR A 271 26.50 21.06 22.98
CA TYR A 271 26.62 21.00 24.43
C TYR A 271 27.20 19.64 24.81
N LEU A 272 28.43 19.59 25.33
CA LEU A 272 28.98 18.38 25.95
C LEU A 272 28.21 18.16 27.26
N GLU A 273 27.18 17.32 27.22
CA GLU A 273 26.54 16.79 28.43
C GLU A 273 27.62 16.12 29.28
N ARG A 274 27.86 16.64 30.49
CA ARG A 274 28.72 15.96 31.46
C ARG A 274 28.00 14.68 31.88
N LEU A 275 28.58 13.55 31.48
CA LEU A 275 28.31 12.21 32.00
C LEU A 275 28.33 12.17 33.53
#